data_AF-A0A4R1KY17-F1
#
_entry.id   AF-A0A4R1KY17-F1
#
_cell.length_a   1.000
_cell.length_b   1.000
_cell.length_c   1.000
_cell.angle_alpha   90.00
_cell.angle_beta   90.00
_cell.angle_gamma   90.00
#
_symmetry.space_group_name_H-M   'P 1'
#
loop_
_entity.id
_entity.type
_entity.pdbx_description
1 polymer ?
#
loop_
_entity_poly.entity_id
_entity_poly.type
_entity_poly.pdbx_seq_one_letter_code
_entity_poly.pdbx_strand_id
1 'polypeptide(L)'
;MKRNKQPERKERVAKLLLAHPKGISERELVFSENMTSGRNEVNKLERLLDVEFNRTWEKTADGYGRYYRYSIPNRETAEILADYATAKARERGAVIFNESQLLHILGQFA
;
A
#
# COMPACT_ATOMS: atom_id res chain seq x y z
N MET A 1 -13.28 23.08 -9.69
CA MET A 1 -12.61 21.77 -9.88
C MET A 1 -13.55 20.65 -9.45
N LYS A 2 -13.89 19.70 -10.33
CA LYS A 2 -14.64 18.50 -9.92
C LYS A 2 -13.72 17.63 -9.06
N ARG A 3 -14.04 17.43 -7.78
CA ARG A 3 -13.32 16.47 -6.92
C ARG A 3 -13.50 15.08 -7.53
N ASN A 4 -12.41 14.44 -7.92
CA ASN A 4 -12.45 13.04 -8.32
C ASN A 4 -12.86 12.22 -7.09
N LYS A 5 -14.01 11.55 -7.14
CA LYS A 5 -14.51 10.78 -5.99
C LYS A 5 -13.72 9.49 -5.79
N GLN A 6 -13.09 8.97 -6.83
CA GLN A 6 -12.39 7.68 -6.78
C GLN A 6 -10.97 7.82 -6.23
N PRO A 7 -10.51 6.86 -5.40
CA PRO A 7 -9.13 6.86 -4.93
C PRO A 7 -8.17 6.58 -6.07
N GLU A 8 -7.04 7.26 -6.06
CA GLU A 8 -5.98 7.03 -7.03
C GLU A 8 -5.27 5.70 -6.76
N ARG A 9 -4.59 5.13 -7.77
CA ARG A 9 -3.88 3.84 -7.61
C ARG A 9 -2.90 3.85 -6.43
N LYS A 10 -2.13 4.93 -6.28
CA LYS A 10 -1.18 5.12 -5.18
C LYS A 10 -1.83 5.17 -3.79
N GLU A 11 -3.00 5.81 -3.66
CA GLU A 11 -3.79 5.80 -2.43
C GLU A 11 -4.26 4.38 -2.10
N ARG A 12 -4.72 3.63 -3.11
CA ARG A 12 -5.14 2.24 -2.95
C ARG A 12 -3.98 1.34 -2.51
N VAL A 13 -2.80 1.47 -3.14
CA VAL A 13 -1.60 0.71 -2.73
C VAL A 13 -1.22 1.01 -1.28
N ALA A 14 -1.16 2.29 -0.90
CA ALA A 14 -0.84 2.68 0.48
C ALA A 14 -1.84 2.07 1.48
N LYS A 15 -3.15 2.16 1.19
CA LYS A 15 -4.20 1.54 2.01
C LYS A 15 -4.02 0.03 2.15
N LEU A 16 -3.68 -0.67 1.06
CA LEU A 16 -3.49 -2.12 1.07
C LEU A 16 -2.26 -2.53 1.87
N LEU A 17 -1.13 -1.84 1.72
CA LEU A 17 0.08 -2.11 2.51
C LEU A 17 -0.20 -1.96 4.01
N LEU A 18 -0.98 -0.95 4.41
CA LEU A 18 -1.41 -0.74 5.79
C LEU A 18 -2.39 -1.82 6.28
N ALA A 19 -3.29 -2.28 5.41
CA ALA A 19 -4.28 -3.32 5.74
C ALA A 19 -3.67 -4.74 5.81
N HIS A 20 -2.49 -4.95 5.20
CA HIS A 20 -1.82 -6.24 5.14
C HIS A 20 -0.42 -6.14 5.78
N PRO A 21 -0.29 -6.32 7.12
CA PRO A 21 1.00 -6.21 7.81
C PRO A 21 2.07 -7.20 7.32
N LYS A 22 1.65 -8.37 6.83
CA LYS A 22 2.54 -9.37 6.20
C LYS A 22 2.97 -9.01 4.79
N GLY A 23 2.46 -7.90 4.25
CA GLY A 23 2.73 -7.40 2.92
C GLY A 23 1.75 -7.88 1.85
N ILE A 24 1.82 -7.20 0.70
CA ILE A 24 1.02 -7.47 -0.50
C ILE A 24 1.93 -7.85 -1.67
N SER A 25 1.54 -8.85 -2.45
CA SER A 25 2.30 -9.26 -3.63
C SER A 25 2.00 -8.44 -4.88
N GLU A 26 2.95 -8.42 -5.81
CA GLU A 26 2.76 -7.87 -7.15
C GLU A 26 1.52 -8.46 -7.84
N ARG A 27 1.26 -9.75 -7.63
CA ARG A 27 0.14 -10.46 -8.23
C ARG A 27 -1.19 -10.05 -7.61
N GLU A 28 -1.27 -9.89 -6.29
CA GLU A 28 -2.48 -9.37 -5.62
C GLU A 28 -2.82 -7.97 -6.16
N LEU A 29 -1.83 -7.10 -6.33
CA LEU A 29 -2.04 -5.78 -6.93
C LEU A 29 -2.54 -5.86 -8.38
N VAL A 30 -2.04 -6.80 -9.18
CA VAL A 30 -2.47 -6.96 -10.57
C VAL A 30 -3.87 -7.57 -10.67
N PHE A 31 -4.10 -8.72 -10.04
CA PHE A 31 -5.30 -9.52 -10.24
C PHE A 31 -6.47 -9.10 -9.36
N SER A 32 -6.23 -8.69 -8.11
CA SER A 32 -7.30 -8.27 -7.19
C SER A 32 -7.62 -6.78 -7.34
N GLU A 33 -6.61 -5.96 -7.62
CA GLU A 33 -6.75 -4.50 -7.64
C GLU A 33 -6.75 -3.90 -9.07
N ASN A 34 -6.71 -4.73 -10.11
CA ASN A 34 -6.71 -4.34 -11.51
C ASN A 34 -5.61 -3.30 -11.85
N MET A 35 -4.42 -3.48 -11.27
CA MET A 35 -3.26 -2.67 -11.62
C MET A 35 -2.50 -3.28 -12.80
N THR A 36 -2.00 -2.45 -13.70
CA THR A 36 -1.22 -2.92 -14.86
C THR A 36 0.13 -3.50 -14.44
N SER A 37 0.69 -3.03 -13.32
CA SER A 37 1.93 -3.56 -12.75
C SER A 37 2.02 -3.23 -11.27
N GLY A 38 1.93 -4.26 -10.41
CA GLY A 38 2.04 -4.08 -8.95
C GLY A 38 3.38 -3.46 -8.54
N ARG A 39 4.49 -3.99 -9.09
CA ARG A 39 5.84 -3.48 -8.85
C ARG A 39 5.99 -2.00 -9.18
N ASN A 40 5.47 -1.57 -10.32
CA ASN A 40 5.60 -0.17 -10.72
C ASN A 40 4.80 0.76 -9.80
N GLU A 41 3.63 0.34 -9.33
CA GLU A 41 2.84 1.16 -8.42
C GLU A 41 3.49 1.25 -7.03
N VAL A 42 4.09 0.17 -6.53
CA VAL A 42 4.87 0.20 -5.28
C VAL A 42 6.12 1.08 -5.42
N ASN A 43 6.91 0.91 -6.47
CA ASN A 43 8.12 1.73 -6.70
C ASN A 43 7.79 3.24 -6.85
N LYS A 44 6.64 3.58 -7.45
CA LYS A 44 6.19 4.98 -7.52
C LYS A 44 5.86 5.52 -6.13
N LEU A 45 5.25 4.70 -5.27
CA LEU A 45 4.93 5.09 -3.90
C LEU A 45 6.19 5.29 -3.06
N GLU A 46 7.17 4.40 -3.16
CA GLU A 46 8.49 4.54 -2.53
C GLU A 46 9.14 5.88 -2.88
N ARG A 47 9.23 6.19 -4.17
CA ARG A 47 9.82 7.46 -4.65
C ARG A 47 9.02 8.70 -4.24
N LEU A 48 7.70 8.58 -4.16
CA LEU A 48 6.83 9.69 -3.80
C LEU A 48 6.98 10.05 -2.31
N LEU A 49 7.14 9.04 -1.47
CA LEU A 49 7.18 9.19 -0.01
C LEU A 49 8.59 9.18 0.56
N ASP A 50 9.60 8.93 -0.27
CA ASP A 50 10.99 8.75 0.12
C ASP A 50 11.16 7.66 1.19
N VAL A 51 10.51 6.51 0.97
CA VAL A 51 10.57 5.33 1.83
C VAL A 51 10.99 4.10 1.03
N GLU A 52 11.46 3.08 1.73
CA GLU A 52 11.78 1.78 1.12
C GLU A 52 10.96 0.66 1.77
N PHE A 53 10.31 -0.18 0.97
CA PHE A 53 9.61 -1.36 1.46
C PHE A 53 10.51 -2.58 1.48
N ASN A 54 10.23 -3.49 2.42
CA ASN A 54 10.80 -4.83 2.42
C ASN A 54 10.32 -5.59 1.19
N ARG A 55 11.23 -6.30 0.51
CA ARG A 55 10.93 -7.09 -0.70
C ARG A 55 11.32 -8.54 -0.47
N THR A 56 10.35 -9.44 -0.56
CA THR A 56 10.57 -10.88 -0.46
C THR A 56 10.18 -11.56 -1.77
N TRP A 57 11.03 -12.45 -2.27
CA TRP A 57 10.72 -13.25 -3.45
C TRP A 57 9.70 -14.33 -3.12
N GLU A 58 8.65 -14.41 -3.92
CA GLU A 58 7.71 -15.53 -3.96
C GLU A 58 7.77 -16.22 -5.32
N LYS A 59 7.45 -17.52 -5.35
CA LYS A 59 7.32 -18.30 -6.58
C LYS A 59 5.87 -18.40 -6.99
N THR A 60 5.62 -18.45 -8.30
CA THR A 60 4.30 -18.82 -8.82
C THR A 60 3.95 -20.25 -8.45
N ALA A 61 2.65 -20.59 -8.50
CA ALA A 61 2.17 -21.93 -8.13
C ALA A 61 2.79 -23.05 -9.00
N ASP A 62 3.09 -22.75 -10.27
CA ASP A 62 3.80 -23.65 -11.19
C ASP A 62 5.33 -23.70 -10.95
N GLY A 63 5.86 -22.84 -10.08
CA GLY A 63 7.28 -22.78 -9.70
C GLY A 63 8.22 -22.10 -10.71
N TYR A 64 7.75 -21.77 -11.91
CA TYR A 64 8.58 -21.23 -13.00
C TYR A 64 8.75 -19.71 -12.93
N GLY A 65 7.75 -19.00 -12.42
CA GLY A 65 7.77 -17.56 -12.22
C GLY A 65 8.18 -17.16 -10.81
N ARG A 66 8.65 -15.92 -10.67
CA ARG A 66 8.88 -15.27 -9.38
C ARG A 66 8.32 -13.86 -9.40
N TYR A 67 7.90 -13.37 -8.24
CA TYR A 67 7.37 -12.03 -8.06
C TYR A 67 7.67 -11.54 -6.63
N TYR A 68 7.61 -10.23 -6.40
CA TYR A 68 7.83 -9.70 -5.05
C TYR A 68 6.55 -9.67 -4.21
N ARG A 69 6.71 -9.92 -2.90
CA ARG A 69 5.84 -9.42 -1.84
C ARG A 69 6.50 -8.21 -1.18
N TYR A 70 5.72 -7.14 -1.04
CA TYR A 70 6.14 -5.89 -0.41
C TYR A 70 5.51 -5.77 0.96
N SER A 71 6.32 -5.49 1.99
CA SER A 71 5.84 -5.25 3.36
C SER A 71 6.44 -3.97 3.92
N ILE A 72 5.73 -3.37 4.87
CA ILE A 72 6.19 -2.17 5.57
C ILE A 72 7.33 -2.59 6.53
N PRO A 73 8.49 -1.91 6.52
CA PRO A 73 9.66 -2.35 7.28
C PRO A 73 9.58 -2.03 8.77
N ASN A 74 8.94 -0.92 9.13
CA ASN A 74 8.92 -0.39 10.47
C ASN A 74 7.72 0.54 10.67
N ARG A 75 7.47 0.90 11.93
CA ARG A 75 6.38 1.80 12.29
C ARG A 75 6.47 3.18 11.64
N GLU A 76 7.65 3.77 11.53
CA GLU A 76 7.85 5.09 10.90
C GLU A 76 7.31 5.12 9.46
N THR A 77 7.65 4.10 8.67
CA THR A 77 7.13 3.97 7.29
C THR A 77 5.62 3.77 7.28
N ALA A 78 5.06 3.05 8.26
CA ALA A 78 3.61 2.89 8.40
C ALA A 78 2.91 4.23 8.67
N GLU A 79 3.48 5.06 9.54
CA GLU A 79 2.97 6.40 9.87
C GLU A 79 2.97 7.31 8.65
N ILE A 80 4.07 7.35 7.90
CA ILE A 80 4.17 8.11 6.63
C ILE A 80 3.09 7.67 5.62
N LEU A 81 2.90 6.36 5.45
CA LEU A 81 1.88 5.82 4.55
C LEU A 81 0.46 6.18 5.03
N ALA A 82 0.21 6.11 6.33
CA ALA A 82 -1.08 6.40 6.91
C ALA A 82 -1.46 7.87 6.75
N ASP A 83 -0.51 8.77 6.99
CA ASP A 83 -0.69 10.21 6.80
C ASP A 83 -0.97 10.53 5.33
N TYR A 84 -0.18 9.95 4.43
CA TYR A 84 -0.38 10.10 2.99
C TYR A 84 -1.78 9.64 2.55
N ALA A 85 -2.17 8.42 2.93
CA ALA A 85 -3.45 7.85 2.52
C ALA A 85 -4.63 8.62 3.13
N THR A 86 -4.50 9.06 4.39
CA THR A 86 -5.51 9.88 5.08
C THR A 86 -5.65 11.25 4.45
N ALA A 87 -4.55 11.90 4.08
CA ALA A 87 -4.57 13.18 3.38
C ALA A 87 -5.30 13.07 2.02
N LYS A 88 -4.98 12.03 1.23
CA LYS A 88 -5.65 11.77 -0.06
C LYS A 88 -7.13 11.48 0.10
N ALA A 89 -7.52 10.71 1.11
CA ALA A 89 -8.92 10.47 1.43
C ALA A 89 -9.65 11.76 1.80
N ARG A 90 -9.04 12.61 2.64
CA ARG A 90 -9.60 13.90 3.08
C ARG A 90 -9.81 14.86 1.90
N GLU A 91 -8.88 14.93 0.95
CA GLU A 91 -9.03 15.73 -0.29
C GLU A 91 -10.31 15.34 -1.07
N ARG A 92 -10.69 14.06 -1.00
CA ARG A 92 -11.91 13.51 -1.62
C ARG A 92 -13.16 13.59 -0.72
N GLY A 93 -13.02 14.05 0.53
CA GLY A 93 -14.10 14.05 1.52
C GLY A 93 -14.43 12.66 2.07
N ALA A 94 -13.46 11.74 2.07
CA ALA A 94 -13.58 10.38 2.58
C ALA A 94 -12.71 10.18 3.83
N VAL A 95 -13.04 9.16 4.62
CA VAL A 95 -12.23 8.66 5.72
C VAL A 95 -11.88 7.21 5.42
N ILE A 96 -10.59 6.88 5.41
CA ILE A 96 -10.12 5.50 5.11
C ILE A 96 -9.97 4.65 6.36
N PHE A 97 -9.48 5.25 7.44
CA PHE A 97 -9.30 4.65 8.75
C PHE A 97 -9.78 5.66 9.79
N ASN A 98 -10.56 5.20 10.76
CA ASN A 98 -10.78 5.99 11.97
C ASN A 98 -9.56 5.90 12.91
N GLU A 99 -9.55 6.71 13.97
CA GLU A 99 -8.42 6.79 14.90
C GLU A 99 -8.09 5.43 15.56
N SER A 100 -9.11 4.68 16.00
CA SER A 100 -8.91 3.36 16.61
C SER A 100 -8.35 2.34 15.62
N GLN A 101 -8.85 2.34 14.38
CA GLN A 101 -8.32 1.49 13.31
C GLN A 101 -6.87 1.85 12.98
N LEU A 102 -6.55 3.15 12.93
CA LEU A 102 -5.21 3.61 12.63
C LEU A 102 -4.24 3.19 13.74
N LEU A 103 -4.59 3.41 15.01
CA LEU A 103 -3.77 2.96 16.14
C LEU A 103 -3.56 1.44 16.13
N HIS A 104 -4.60 0.67 15.81
CA HIS A 104 -4.49 -0.79 15.69
C HIS A 104 -3.54 -1.21 14.56
N ILE A 105 -3.63 -0.56 13.40
CA ILE A 105 -2.75 -0.81 12.24
C ILE A 105 -1.31 -0.46 12.60
N LEU A 106 -1.07 0.73 13.13
CA LEU A 106 0.29 1.18 13.49
C LEU A 106 0.89 0.30 14.59
N GLY A 107 0.07 -0.24 15.49
CA GLY A 107 0.49 -1.21 16.50
C GLY A 107 0.91 -2.58 15.95
N GLN A 108 0.67 -2.88 14.67
CA GLN A 108 1.19 -4.10 14.02
C GLN A 108 2.66 -3.98 13.60
N PHE A 109 3.23 -2.77 13.63
CA PHE A 109 4.59 -2.49 13.20
C PHE A 109 5.43 -2.10 14.42
N ALA A 110 6.62 -2.71 14.52
CA ALA A 110 7.61 -2.40 15.55
C ALA A 110 8.40 -1.15 15.20
#